data_AF-A0AAP2AHU9-F1
#
_entry.id   AF-A0AAP2AHU9-F1
#
_cell.length_a   1.000
_cell.length_b   1.000
_cell.length_c   1.000
_cell.angle_alpha   90.00
_cell.angle_beta   90.00
_cell.angle_gamma   90.00
#
_symmetry.space_group_name_H-M   'P 1'
#
loop_
_entity.id
_entity.type
_entity.pdbx_description
1 polymer ?
#
loop_
_entity_poly.entity_id
_entity_poly.type
_entity_poly.pdbx_seq_one_letter_code
_entity_poly.pdbx_strand_id
1 'polypeptide(L)' 'MKVQSEFIHLAERAAGAEQAENFREAAFFWQEASMLARFSVNSEWATARKNFCEQQIISLQGRKKFNRHV' A
#
# COMPACT_ATOMS: atom_id res chain seq x y z
N MET A 1 17.57 -1.36 -21.85
CA MET A 1 16.42 -0.63 -21.28
C MET A 1 15.60 -1.64 -20.48
N LYS A 2 15.52 -1.51 -19.16
CA LYS A 2 14.66 -2.40 -18.35
C LYS A 2 13.23 -1.95 -18.61
N VAL A 3 12.45 -2.77 -19.31
CA VAL A 3 10.99 -2.65 -19.31
C VAL A 3 10.56 -2.94 -17.87
N GLN A 4 10.42 -1.90 -17.07
CA GLN A 4 9.76 -2.05 -15.78
C GLN A 4 8.32 -2.45 -16.09
N SER A 5 7.88 -3.58 -15.55
CA SER A 5 6.47 -3.95 -15.65
C SER A 5 5.65 -2.91 -14.90
N GLU A 6 4.42 -2.64 -15.34
CA GLU A 6 3.53 -1.68 -14.67
C GLU A 6 3.37 -1.99 -13.18
N PHE A 7 3.45 -3.27 -12.82
CA PHE A 7 3.56 -3.73 -11.45
C PHE A 7 4.72 -3.11 -10.67
N ILE A 8 5.94 -3.07 -11.22
CA ILE A 8 7.12 -2.49 -10.55
C ILE A 8 6.91 -0.99 -10.33
N HIS A 9 6.43 -0.28 -11.34
CA HIS A 9 6.14 1.16 -11.22
C HIS A 9 5.10 1.46 -10.14
N LEU A 10 4.02 0.67 -10.06
CA LEU A 10 3.01 0.83 -9.01
C LEU A 10 3.56 0.45 -7.63
N ALA A 11 4.37 -0.59 -7.54
CA ALA A 11 5.01 -0.98 -6.29
C ALA A 11 5.97 0.10 -5.77
N GLU A 12 6.74 0.75 -6.64
CA GLU A 12 7.61 1.88 -6.27
C GLU A 12 6.79 3.08 -5.78
N ARG A 13 5.69 3.43 -6.47
CA ARG A 13 4.80 4.50 -6.03
C ARG A 13 4.12 4.17 -4.69
N ALA A 14 3.69 2.93 -4.51
CA ALA A 14 3.12 2.45 -3.26
C ALA A 14 4.13 2.57 -2.11
N ALA A 15 5.36 2.12 -2.32
CA ALA A 15 6.44 2.23 -1.34
C ALA A 15 6.76 3.70 -0.99
N GLY A 16 6.74 4.60 -1.98
CA GLY A 16 6.89 6.04 -1.74
C GLY A 16 5.76 6.62 -0.88
N ALA A 17 4.52 6.21 -1.14
CA ALA A 17 3.37 6.61 -0.33
C ALA A 17 3.43 6.04 1.11
N GLU A 18 3.94 4.81 1.29
CA GLU A 18 4.18 4.23 2.62
C GLU A 18 5.22 5.02 3.42
N GLN A 19 6.32 5.43 2.77
CA GLN A 19 7.34 6.26 3.40
C GLN A 19 6.83 7.65 3.78
N ALA A 20 5.90 8.20 3.01
CA ALA A 20 5.22 9.44 3.32
C ALA A 20 4.08 9.28 4.35
N GLU A 21 3.93 8.10 4.96
CA GLU A 21 2.83 7.72 5.87
C GLU A 21 1.42 7.90 5.26
N ASN A 22 1.35 8.01 3.93
CA ASN A 22 0.11 8.09 3.18
C ASN A 22 -0.40 6.68 2.86
N PHE A 23 -0.74 5.93 3.92
CA PHE A 23 -1.15 4.53 3.81
C PHE A 23 -2.42 4.33 2.97
N ARG A 24 -3.27 5.35 2.85
CA ARG A 24 -4.47 5.29 2.00
C ARG A 24 -4.10 5.22 0.53
N GLU A 25 -3.18 6.08 0.10
CA GLU A 25 -2.69 6.10 -1.27
C GLU A 25 -1.80 4.89 -1.56
N ALA A 26 -0.99 4.45 -0.58
CA ALA A 26 -0.24 3.20 -0.69
C ALA A 26 -1.14 1.99 -0.89
N ALA A 27 -2.23 1.85 -0.12
CA ALA A 27 -3.17 0.74 -0.25
C ALA A 27 -3.81 0.71 -1.65
N PHE A 28 -4.12 1.88 -2.22
CA PHE A 28 -4.65 2.00 -3.58
C PHE A 28 -3.63 1.51 -4.61
N PHE A 29 -2.38 1.97 -4.55
CA PHE A 29 -1.35 1.52 -5.49
C PHE A 29 -1.02 0.03 -5.35
N TRP A 30 -1.01 -0.51 -4.12
CA TRP A 30 -0.85 -1.94 -3.90
C TRP A 30 -2.00 -2.77 -4.47
N GLN A 31 -3.23 -2.26 -4.39
CA GLN A 31 -4.37 -2.90 -5.03
C GLN A 31 -4.23 -2.94 -6.56
N GLU A 32 -3.86 -1.82 -7.19
CA GLU A 32 -3.63 -1.75 -8.63
C GLU A 32 -2.48 -2.68 -9.06
N ALA A 33 -1.38 -2.68 -8.30
CA ALA A 33 -0.25 -3.59 -8.53
C ALA A 33 -0.70 -5.06 -8.46
N SER A 34 -1.56 -5.42 -7.51
CA SER A 34 -2.05 -6.79 -7.36
C SER A 34 -2.85 -7.27 -8.58
N MET A 35 -3.59 -6.36 -9.24
CA MET A 35 -4.41 -6.66 -10.41
C MET A 35 -3.57 -6.76 -11.69
N LEU A 36 -2.49 -5.97 -11.78
CA LEU A 36 -1.58 -5.95 -12.93
C LEU A 36 -0.44 -6.98 -12.83
N ALA A 37 -0.33 -7.65 -11.69
CA ALA A 37 0.66 -8.70 -11.47
C ALA A 37 0.42 -9.89 -12.41
N ARG A 38 1.38 -10.16 -13.29
CA ARG A 38 1.34 -11.33 -14.20
C ARG A 38 1.55 -12.66 -13.48
N PHE A 39 2.17 -12.64 -12.29
CA PHE A 39 2.48 -13.81 -11.50
C PHE A 39 1.70 -13.79 -10.19
N SER A 40 1.19 -14.94 -9.76
CA SER A 40 0.41 -15.07 -8.51
C SER A 40 1.21 -14.57 -7.30
N VAL A 41 2.49 -14.92 -7.20
CA VAL A 41 3.42 -14.44 -6.15
C VAL A 41 3.42 -12.92 -6.02
N ASN A 42 3.42 -12.20 -7.15
CA ASN A 42 3.44 -10.74 -7.13
C ASN A 42 2.07 -10.17 -6.72
N SER A 43 0.99 -10.83 -7.13
CA SER A 43 -0.38 -10.45 -6.74
C SER A 43 -0.61 -10.68 -5.24
N GLU A 44 -0.18 -11.82 -4.72
CA GLU A 44 -0.25 -12.18 -3.29
C GLU A 44 0.58 -11.22 -2.44
N TRP A 45 1.80 -10.91 -2.89
CA TRP A 45 2.66 -9.94 -2.20
C TRP A 45 2.03 -8.54 -2.16
N ALA A 46 1.53 -8.03 -3.29
CA ALA A 46 0.86 -6.74 -3.34
C ALA A 46 -0.41 -6.71 -2.47
N THR A 47 -1.17 -7.81 -2.45
CA THR A 47 -2.34 -7.96 -1.58
C THR A 47 -1.95 -7.93 -0.09
N ALA A 48 -0.86 -8.60 0.28
CA ALA A 48 -0.35 -8.56 1.65
C ALA A 48 0.07 -7.14 2.06
N ARG A 49 0.71 -6.39 1.16
CA ARG A 49 1.09 -4.99 1.40
C ARG A 49 -0.11 -4.05 1.49
N LYS A 50 -1.14 -4.25 0.67
CA LYS A 50 -2.43 -3.55 0.80
C LYS A 50 -3.02 -3.76 2.18
N ASN A 51 -3.10 -5.01 2.64
CA ASN A 51 -3.66 -5.34 3.95
C ASN A 51 -2.84 -4.69 5.09
N PHE A 52 -1.51 -4.66 4.98
CA PHE A 52 -0.66 -3.95 5.92
C PHE A 52 -0.99 -2.45 5.96
N CYS A 53 -1.13 -1.80 4.80
CA CYS A 53 -1.51 -0.39 4.73
C CYS A 53 -2.89 -0.13 5.36
N GLU A 54 -3.87 -0.99 5.10
CA GLU A 54 -5.20 -0.89 5.70
C GLU A 54 -5.15 -1.02 7.23
N GLN A 55 -4.34 -1.94 7.76
CA GLN A 55 -4.11 -2.05 9.20
C GLN A 55 -3.46 -0.80 9.80
N GLN A 56 -2.49 -0.18 9.10
CA GLN A 56 -1.90 1.09 9.54
C GLN A 56 -2.93 2.21 9.58
N ILE A 57 -3.80 2.31 8.57
CA ILE A 57 -4.89 3.29 8.55
C ILE A 57 -5.79 3.12 9.78
N ILE A 58 -6.21 1.89 10.08
CA ILE A 58 -7.07 1.59 11.25
C ILE A 58 -6.35 1.94 12.56
N SER A 59 -5.07 1.55 12.69
CA SER A 59 -4.25 1.84 13.87
C SER A 59 -4.08 3.35 14.12
N LEU A 60 -3.82 4.11 13.05
CA LEU A 60 -3.71 5.57 13.10
C LEU A 60 -5.04 6.25 13.46
N GLN A 61 -6.16 5.72 12.98
CA GLN A 61 -7.50 6.21 13.36
C GLN A 61 -7.84 5.90 14.81
N GLY A 62 -7.41 4.75 15.32
CA GLY A 62 -7.52 4.39 16.75
C GLY A 62 -6.76 5.35 17.65
N ARG A 63 -5.52 5.72 17.28
CA ARG A 63 -4.73 6.75 18.00
C ARG A 63 -5.40 8.13 18.03
N LYS A 64 -6.02 8.56 16.93
CA LYS A 64 -6.72 9.86 16.87
C LYS A 64 -7.98 9.92 17.76
N LYS A 65 -8.64 8.80 18.04
CA LYS A 65 -9.80 8.76 18.95
C LYS A 65 -9.41 8.94 20.42
N PHE A 66 -8.22 8.50 20.83
CA PHE A 66 -7.75 8.64 22.21
C PHE A 66 -7.20 10.03 22.56
N ASN A 67 -6.91 10.88 21.57
CA ASN A 67 -6.30 12.20 21.78
C ASN A 67 -7.30 13.38 21.82
N ARG A 68 -8.61 13.13 21.98
CA ARG A 68 -9.64 14.19 22.08
C ARG A 68 -10.11 14.47 23.50
N HIS A 69 -9.33 14.13 24.52
CA HIS A 69 -9.63 14.46 25.91
C HIS A 69 -8.47 15.25 26.52
N VAL A 70 -8.33 16.50 26.11
CA VAL A 70 -7.77 17.59 26.93
C VAL A 70 -8.54 18.85 26.57
#